data_AF-A0A7Y7WR52-F1
#
_entry.id   AF-A0A7Y7WR52-F1
#
_cell.length_a   1.000
_cell.length_b   1.000
_cell.length_c   1.000
_cell.angle_alpha   90.00
_cell.angle_beta   90.00
_cell.angle_gamma   90.00
#
_symmetry.space_group_name_H-M   'P 1'
#
loop_
_entity.id
_entity.type
_entity.pdbx_description
1 polymer ?
#
loop_
_entity_poly.entity_id
_entity_poly.type
_entity_poly.pdbx_seq_one_letter_code
_entity_poly.pdbx_strand_id
1 'polypeptide(L)'
;MSLLRVASVLSLCAAAWSVQAGQLPIEVLSAVVKDQKIADAEVLLQRNGEQNVVGKTNAQGQVVLEANFADDASNLLIIKKTGYSNLVVKCPCKDMTYAVSPVMQSLDGLRVVLTWGKTPADLDSHMIFPGNNIYFEQQKGTDAELDVDDTDSYGPETITLQKKHYGESYVYAVHDYTNANNPGSRQLSNSQATVFVYMGQSLVRTYYVPVNRSGNLWTVFRMTGNGDFQDINTFSGVTVEAKNVLNEVSPLLDDKVAVAEVAVSSTAQIDAKALNVKGEAAYKAGNLEQAIAFFRQAIDLNNGFGQAYSNLGLAYQKAGNTAEAIWANRKAVALAAGNSANTVRASSYYNIARIYEDAGQFSDAQRHYELAKEQKANPVYDTAIERVKNR
;
A
#
# COMPACT_ATOMS: atom_id res chain seq x y z
N MET A 1 5.91 76.17 33.67
CA MET A 1 6.12 75.57 32.33
C MET A 1 5.82 74.10 32.41
N SER A 2 4.58 73.74 32.12
CA SER A 2 4.10 72.36 32.06
C SER A 2 4.30 71.86 30.64
N LEU A 3 4.97 70.73 30.43
CA LEU A 3 5.01 70.05 29.14
C LEU A 3 4.83 68.55 29.33
N LEU A 4 3.88 68.07 28.54
CA LEU A 4 3.16 66.80 28.59
C LEU A 4 4.06 65.59 28.33
N ARG A 5 3.77 64.49 29.03
CA ARG A 5 4.10 63.13 28.58
C ARG A 5 3.00 62.65 27.64
N VAL A 6 3.35 62.37 26.39
CA VAL A 6 2.48 61.68 25.43
C VAL A 6 2.61 60.18 25.69
N ALA A 7 1.51 59.54 26.09
CA ALA A 7 1.40 58.09 26.16
C ALA A 7 0.69 57.60 24.89
N SER A 8 1.42 56.90 24.04
CA SER A 8 0.88 56.26 22.84
C SER A 8 0.27 54.90 23.22
N VAL A 9 -1.04 54.79 23.11
CA VAL A 9 -1.75 53.51 23.23
C VAL A 9 -1.68 52.81 21.87
N LEU A 10 -0.86 51.76 21.75
CA LEU A 10 -0.96 50.82 20.62
C LEU A 10 -2.11 49.86 20.91
N SER A 11 -3.20 49.98 20.15
CA SER A 11 -4.28 49.00 20.13
C SER A 11 -3.83 47.81 19.27
N LEU A 12 -3.61 46.66 19.90
CA LEU A 12 -3.35 45.39 19.19
C LEU A 12 -4.69 44.88 18.64
N CYS A 13 -4.98 45.13 17.36
CA CYS A 13 -6.04 44.41 16.66
C CYS A 13 -5.54 42.98 16.37
N ALA A 14 -5.87 42.03 17.24
CA ALA A 14 -5.80 40.62 16.91
C ALA A 14 -6.91 40.31 15.89
N ALA A 15 -6.54 40.22 14.61
CA ALA A 15 -7.43 39.65 13.60
C ALA A 15 -7.61 38.17 13.92
N ALA A 16 -8.74 37.81 14.52
CA ALA A 16 -9.17 36.42 14.61
C ALA A 16 -9.56 35.99 13.19
N TRP A 17 -8.71 35.21 12.53
CA TRP A 17 -9.08 34.54 11.29
C TRP A 17 -10.08 33.45 11.69
N SER A 18 -11.36 33.68 11.42
CA SER A 18 -12.36 32.62 11.48
C SER A 18 -11.99 31.61 10.39
N VAL A 19 -11.50 30.44 10.79
CA VAL A 19 -11.37 29.29 9.89
C VAL A 19 -12.79 28.92 9.47
N GLN A 20 -13.16 29.28 8.26
CA GLN A 20 -14.49 29.01 7.72
C GLN A 20 -14.59 27.50 7.48
N ALA A 21 -15.69 26.88 7.91
CA ALA A 21 -15.95 25.46 7.68
C ALA A 21 -15.84 25.16 6.19
N GLY A 22 -14.93 24.25 5.83
CA GLY A 22 -14.73 23.78 4.47
C GLY A 22 -15.63 22.59 4.19
N GLN A 23 -16.42 22.67 3.12
CA GLN A 23 -17.12 21.51 2.58
C GLN A 23 -16.15 20.66 1.75
N LEU A 24 -16.08 19.37 2.08
CA LEU A 24 -15.28 18.38 1.39
C LEU A 24 -16.21 17.34 0.76
N PRO A 25 -16.60 17.52 -0.51
CA PRO A 25 -17.35 16.49 -1.23
C PRO A 25 -16.44 15.30 -1.51
N ILE A 26 -16.92 14.09 -1.21
CA ILE A 26 -16.24 12.83 -1.42
C ILE A 26 -17.16 11.91 -2.22
N GLU A 27 -16.60 11.29 -3.26
CA GLU A 27 -17.23 10.23 -4.01
C GLU A 27 -16.49 8.91 -3.79
N VAL A 28 -17.26 7.83 -3.58
CA VAL A 28 -16.74 6.49 -3.32
C VAL A 28 -17.27 5.51 -4.36
N LEU A 29 -16.34 4.95 -5.13
CA LEU A 29 -16.57 3.99 -6.20
C LEU A 29 -16.10 2.59 -5.81
N SER A 30 -16.54 1.59 -6.57
CA SER A 30 -15.98 0.26 -6.57
C SER A 30 -14.63 0.29 -7.28
N ALA A 31 -13.62 -0.36 -6.70
CA ALA A 31 -12.34 -0.54 -7.38
C ALA A 31 -12.40 -1.60 -8.49
N VAL A 32 -13.46 -2.42 -8.58
CA VAL A 32 -13.49 -3.58 -9.50
C VAL A 32 -14.65 -3.56 -10.49
N VAL A 33 -15.52 -2.55 -10.42
CA VAL A 33 -16.63 -2.38 -11.36
C VAL A 33 -16.68 -0.92 -11.74
N LYS A 34 -16.42 -0.63 -13.02
CA LYS A 34 -16.42 0.74 -13.54
C LYS A 34 -17.71 1.47 -13.19
N ASP A 35 -17.57 2.69 -12.69
CA ASP A 35 -18.64 3.62 -12.28
C ASP A 35 -19.60 3.14 -11.17
N GLN A 36 -19.38 1.95 -10.59
CA GLN A 36 -20.26 1.44 -9.55
C GLN A 36 -20.11 2.28 -8.28
N LYS A 37 -21.16 3.01 -7.92
CA LYS A 37 -21.25 3.82 -6.71
C LYS A 37 -21.39 2.95 -5.46
N ILE A 38 -20.68 3.29 -4.39
CA ILE A 38 -20.73 2.55 -3.12
C ILE A 38 -21.56 3.31 -2.10
N ALA A 39 -22.78 2.84 -1.85
CA ALA A 39 -23.67 3.38 -0.83
C ALA A 39 -23.34 2.87 0.58
N ASP A 40 -23.70 3.67 1.59
CA ASP A 40 -23.52 3.37 3.01
C ASP A 40 -22.06 3.05 3.41
N ALA A 41 -21.08 3.61 2.68
CA ALA A 41 -19.69 3.62 3.13
C ALA A 41 -19.54 4.68 4.22
N GLU A 42 -18.92 4.32 5.34
CA GLU A 42 -18.56 5.25 6.39
C GLU A 42 -17.28 5.97 5.98
N VAL A 43 -17.34 7.30 5.91
CA VAL A 43 -16.21 8.16 5.55
C VAL A 43 -15.85 9.01 6.75
N LEU A 44 -14.61 8.87 7.22
CA LEU A 44 -14.07 9.59 8.37
C LEU A 44 -12.92 10.48 7.91
N LEU A 45 -12.97 11.75 8.30
CA LEU A 45 -11.85 12.68 8.17
C LEU A 45 -11.28 12.94 9.58
N GLN A 46 -10.01 12.62 9.77
CA GLN A 46 -9.32 12.73 11.05
C GLN A 46 -8.16 13.72 10.95
N ARG A 47 -7.99 14.54 11.98
CA ARG A 47 -6.83 15.42 12.17
C ARG A 47 -6.41 15.37 13.64
N ASN A 48 -5.11 15.27 13.89
CA ASN A 48 -4.62 15.14 15.26
C ASN A 48 -4.98 16.39 16.09
N GLY A 49 -5.60 16.17 17.26
CA GLY A 49 -6.07 17.25 18.15
C GLY A 49 -7.45 17.82 17.80
N GLU A 50 -8.05 17.42 16.68
CA GLU A 50 -9.38 17.86 16.25
C GLU A 50 -10.44 16.77 16.47
N GLN A 51 -11.71 17.17 16.44
CA GLN A 51 -12.83 16.21 16.40
C GLN A 51 -12.90 15.54 15.03
N ASN A 52 -13.13 14.23 15.03
CA ASN A 52 -13.33 13.48 13.79
C ASN A 52 -14.61 13.94 13.10
N VAL A 53 -14.54 14.20 11.80
CA VAL A 53 -15.71 14.43 10.96
C VAL A 53 -16.10 13.10 10.32
N VAL A 54 -17.38 12.72 10.43
CA VAL A 54 -17.86 11.43 9.93
C VAL A 54 -19.12 11.65 9.11
N GLY A 55 -19.22 10.95 8.00
CA GLY A 55 -20.42 10.90 7.16
C GLY A 55 -20.61 9.52 6.56
N LYS A 56 -21.75 9.32 5.89
CA LYS A 56 -22.03 8.12 5.09
C LYS A 56 -22.41 8.50 3.68
N THR A 57 -21.95 7.70 2.72
CA THR A 57 -22.32 7.89 1.33
C THR A 57 -23.79 7.57 1.08
N ASN A 58 -24.44 8.38 0.25
CA ASN A 58 -25.80 8.15 -0.22
C ASN A 58 -25.84 7.04 -1.31
N ALA A 59 -27.02 6.83 -1.92
CA ALA A 59 -27.21 5.84 -2.99
C ALA A 59 -26.34 6.12 -4.25
N GLN A 60 -25.86 7.36 -4.42
CA GLN A 60 -24.97 7.79 -5.50
C GLN A 60 -23.49 7.70 -5.09
N GLY A 61 -23.17 7.12 -3.94
CA GLY A 61 -21.79 6.98 -3.47
C GLY A 61 -21.16 8.27 -2.98
N GLN A 62 -21.98 9.30 -2.68
CA GLN A 62 -21.51 10.64 -2.38
C GLN A 62 -21.78 11.03 -0.92
N VAL A 63 -20.85 11.77 -0.34
CA VAL A 63 -20.99 12.41 0.97
C VAL A 63 -20.31 13.77 0.95
N VAL A 64 -20.84 14.75 1.68
CA VAL A 64 -20.17 16.04 1.92
C VAL A 64 -19.79 16.07 3.40
N LEU A 65 -18.49 16.16 3.68
CA LEU A 65 -17.98 16.33 5.04
C LEU A 65 -17.79 17.81 5.32
N GLU A 66 -18.26 18.26 6.48
CA GLU A 66 -18.08 19.65 6.93
C GLU A 66 -16.98 19.69 7.99
N ALA A 67 -15.80 20.18 7.60
CA ALA A 67 -14.64 20.26 8.48
C ALA A 67 -14.31 21.70 8.84
N ASN A 68 -14.00 21.95 10.12
CA ASN A 68 -13.57 23.26 10.60
C ASN A 68 -12.04 23.46 10.50
N PHE A 69 -11.36 22.60 9.75
CA PHE A 69 -9.92 22.64 9.51
C PHE A 69 -9.62 22.49 8.02
N ALA A 70 -8.45 22.97 7.61
CA ALA A 70 -8.03 22.97 6.20
C ALA A 70 -7.84 21.54 5.67
N ASP A 71 -8.15 21.33 4.39
CA ASP A 71 -7.84 20.09 3.67
C ASP A 71 -6.35 20.05 3.29
N ASP A 72 -5.53 19.37 4.09
CA ASP A 72 -4.08 19.32 3.94
C ASP A 72 -3.50 17.95 4.38
N ALA A 73 -2.19 17.75 4.18
CA ALA A 73 -1.50 16.49 4.46
C ALA A 73 -1.41 16.07 5.94
N SER A 74 -1.91 16.91 6.86
CA SER A 74 -2.09 16.52 8.27
C SER A 74 -3.40 15.77 8.53
N ASN A 75 -4.31 15.74 7.53
CA ASN A 75 -5.56 15.01 7.63
C ASN A 75 -5.41 13.58 7.07
N LEU A 76 -6.19 12.66 7.63
CA LEU A 76 -6.39 11.31 7.13
C LEU A 76 -7.85 11.12 6.75
N LEU A 77 -8.10 10.68 5.53
CA LEU A 77 -9.39 10.18 5.09
C LEU A 77 -9.39 8.66 5.23
N ILE A 78 -10.42 8.13 5.90
CA ILE A 78 -10.62 6.71 6.14
C ILE A 78 -11.99 6.32 5.59
N ILE A 79 -12.04 5.33 4.72
CA ILE A 79 -13.29 4.80 4.16
C ILE A 79 -13.46 3.36 4.59
N LYS A 80 -14.61 3.05 5.19
CA LYS A 80 -14.96 1.73 5.68
C LYS A 80 -16.29 1.26 5.08
N LYS A 81 -16.31 0.01 4.64
CA LYS A 81 -17.53 -0.65 4.17
C LYS A 81 -17.39 -2.15 4.42
N THR A 82 -18.39 -2.76 5.04
CA THR A 82 -18.40 -4.22 5.26
C THR A 82 -18.26 -4.96 3.93
N GLY A 83 -17.35 -5.93 3.87
CA GLY A 83 -17.01 -6.67 2.64
C GLY A 83 -15.92 -6.02 1.79
N TYR A 84 -15.42 -4.85 2.20
CA TYR A 84 -14.35 -4.12 1.52
C TYR A 84 -13.16 -3.90 2.46
N SER A 85 -11.98 -3.80 1.88
CA SER A 85 -10.77 -3.40 2.56
C SER A 85 -10.86 -1.93 2.96
N ASN A 86 -10.41 -1.60 4.17
CA ASN A 86 -10.39 -0.20 4.61
C ASN A 86 -9.39 0.60 3.75
N LEU A 87 -9.85 1.73 3.20
CA LEU A 87 -8.99 2.70 2.55
C LEU A 87 -8.56 3.74 3.59
N VAL A 88 -7.26 4.03 3.63
CA VAL A 88 -6.67 5.08 4.47
C VAL A 88 -5.72 5.89 3.59
N VAL A 89 -5.92 7.20 3.52
CA VAL A 89 -5.14 8.09 2.65
C VAL A 89 -4.89 9.43 3.31
N LYS A 90 -3.72 10.02 3.06
CA LYS A 90 -3.40 11.39 3.46
C LYS A 90 -4.00 12.36 2.46
N CYS A 91 -4.60 13.42 2.98
CA CYS A 91 -5.11 14.51 2.14
C CYS A 91 -3.96 15.39 1.60
N PRO A 92 -4.19 16.40 0.72
CA PRO A 92 -5.48 16.95 0.28
C PRO A 92 -6.38 15.90 -0.35
N CYS A 93 -7.66 15.96 -0.02
CA CYS A 93 -8.66 14.98 -0.44
C CYS A 93 -9.69 15.55 -1.40
N LYS A 94 -9.72 16.87 -1.54
CA LYS A 94 -10.59 17.57 -2.47
C LYS A 94 -10.18 17.25 -3.92
N ASP A 95 -11.19 17.16 -4.79
CA ASP A 95 -11.04 16.95 -6.24
C ASP A 95 -10.35 15.61 -6.60
N MET A 96 -10.45 14.61 -5.70
CA MET A 96 -9.99 13.24 -5.89
C MET A 96 -11.18 12.26 -5.89
N THR A 97 -11.08 11.20 -6.68
CA THR A 97 -11.99 10.04 -6.62
C THR A 97 -11.39 8.96 -5.74
N TYR A 98 -12.21 8.34 -4.89
CA TYR A 98 -11.78 7.23 -4.06
C TYR A 98 -12.50 5.95 -4.43
N ALA A 99 -11.75 4.84 -4.49
CA ALA A 99 -12.30 3.54 -4.78
C ALA A 99 -11.96 2.53 -3.70
N VAL A 100 -12.97 1.80 -3.25
CA VAL A 100 -12.81 0.75 -2.23
C VAL A 100 -12.73 -0.62 -2.88
N SER A 101 -11.73 -1.39 -2.45
CA SER A 101 -11.45 -2.74 -2.92
C SER A 101 -12.26 -3.77 -2.12
N PRO A 102 -13.09 -4.63 -2.74
CA PRO A 102 -13.66 -5.79 -2.04
C PRO A 102 -12.57 -6.66 -1.41
N VAL A 103 -12.84 -7.26 -0.25
CA VAL A 103 -11.90 -8.15 0.43
C VAL A 103 -11.49 -9.30 -0.50
N MET A 104 -10.18 -9.44 -0.71
CA MET A 104 -9.61 -10.48 -1.54
C MET A 104 -9.57 -11.81 -0.79
N GLN A 105 -9.98 -12.89 -1.48
CA GLN A 105 -9.99 -14.24 -0.90
C GLN A 105 -8.72 -15.03 -1.19
N SER A 106 -7.95 -14.62 -2.21
CA SER A 106 -6.70 -15.28 -2.58
C SER A 106 -5.57 -14.94 -1.61
N LEU A 107 -4.85 -15.97 -1.15
CA LEU A 107 -3.67 -15.83 -0.28
C LEU A 107 -2.50 -15.11 -0.96
N ASP A 108 -2.45 -15.19 -2.28
CA ASP A 108 -1.40 -14.64 -3.14
C ASP A 108 -1.93 -13.60 -4.12
N GLY A 109 -3.17 -13.16 -3.91
CA GLY A 109 -3.78 -12.13 -4.71
C GLY A 109 -3.27 -10.75 -4.32
N LEU A 110 -3.21 -9.86 -5.30
CA LEU A 110 -2.85 -8.46 -5.15
C LEU A 110 -3.85 -7.61 -5.92
N ARG A 111 -4.36 -6.54 -5.32
CA ARG A 111 -5.09 -5.52 -6.07
C ARG A 111 -4.37 -4.18 -5.96
N VAL A 112 -4.12 -3.57 -7.11
CA VAL A 112 -3.49 -2.27 -7.24
C VAL A 112 -4.50 -1.29 -7.79
N VAL A 113 -4.80 -0.24 -7.03
CA VAL A 113 -5.77 0.80 -7.40
C VAL A 113 -5.02 2.11 -7.54
N LEU A 114 -5.05 2.69 -8.75
CA LEU A 114 -4.51 4.00 -9.07
C LEU A 114 -5.65 5.01 -9.12
N THR A 115 -5.46 6.14 -8.44
CA THR A 115 -6.36 7.31 -8.53
C THR A 115 -5.52 8.55 -8.73
N TRP A 116 -5.99 9.54 -9.48
CA TRP A 116 -5.27 10.80 -9.69
C TRP A 116 -6.24 11.99 -9.71
N GLY A 117 -5.72 13.20 -9.66
CA GLY A 117 -6.49 14.42 -9.79
C GLY A 117 -6.78 14.76 -11.27
N LYS A 118 -7.31 15.94 -11.51
CA LYS A 118 -7.80 16.34 -12.85
C LYS A 118 -6.76 16.42 -13.98
N THR A 119 -5.48 16.45 -13.69
CA THR A 119 -4.45 16.64 -14.72
C THR A 119 -3.23 15.80 -14.39
N PRO A 120 -2.72 14.94 -15.30
CA PRO A 120 -3.20 14.74 -16.68
C PRO A 120 -4.58 14.08 -16.74
N ALA A 121 -5.19 14.07 -17.93
CA ALA A 121 -6.52 13.50 -18.12
C ALA A 121 -6.51 11.97 -18.01
N ASP A 122 -5.39 11.35 -18.37
CA ASP A 122 -5.29 9.91 -18.55
C ASP A 122 -3.91 9.41 -18.09
N LEU A 123 -3.92 8.51 -17.10
CA LEU A 123 -2.78 7.82 -16.54
C LEU A 123 -3.02 6.32 -16.66
N ASP A 124 -2.09 5.60 -17.27
CA ASP A 124 -2.17 4.16 -17.50
C ASP A 124 -1.41 3.36 -16.43
N SER A 125 -2.06 2.33 -15.93
CA SER A 125 -1.52 1.31 -15.06
C SER A 125 -0.86 0.21 -15.88
N HIS A 126 0.36 -0.13 -15.50
CA HIS A 126 1.10 -1.24 -16.08
C HIS A 126 1.48 -2.24 -15.00
N MET A 127 1.03 -3.49 -15.15
CA MET A 127 1.56 -4.63 -14.39
C MET A 127 2.38 -5.52 -15.32
N ILE A 128 3.70 -5.50 -15.15
CA ILE A 128 4.67 -6.21 -15.98
C ILE A 128 5.20 -7.43 -15.22
N PHE A 129 5.20 -8.59 -15.88
CA PHE A 129 5.76 -9.85 -15.37
C PHE A 129 6.14 -10.76 -16.55
N PRO A 130 6.83 -11.90 -16.35
CA PRO A 130 7.32 -12.73 -17.45
C PRO A 130 6.24 -13.03 -18.51
N GLY A 131 6.49 -12.57 -19.75
CA GLY A 131 5.59 -12.75 -20.89
C GLY A 131 4.31 -11.90 -20.88
N ASN A 132 4.13 -10.96 -19.95
CA ASN A 132 2.90 -10.20 -19.79
C ASN A 132 3.15 -8.71 -19.50
N ASN A 133 2.25 -7.86 -19.99
CA ASN A 133 2.08 -6.46 -19.61
C ASN A 133 0.58 -6.18 -19.57
N ILE A 134 0.02 -5.96 -18.38
CA ILE A 134 -1.41 -5.66 -18.23
C ILE A 134 -1.58 -4.15 -18.23
N TYR A 135 -2.34 -3.64 -19.19
CA TYR A 135 -2.65 -2.22 -19.43
C TYR A 135 -3.86 -2.12 -20.38
N PHE A 136 -4.31 -0.92 -20.74
CA PHE A 136 -5.56 -0.69 -21.48
C PHE A 136 -5.70 -1.48 -22.80
N GLU A 137 -4.63 -1.70 -23.58
CA GLU A 137 -4.73 -2.53 -24.81
C GLU A 137 -4.66 -4.04 -24.54
N GLN A 138 -3.96 -4.45 -23.47
CA GLN A 138 -3.82 -5.84 -23.05
C GLN A 138 -4.37 -6.02 -21.63
N GLN A 139 -5.70 -5.95 -21.52
CA GLN A 139 -6.39 -5.94 -20.22
C GLN A 139 -6.37 -7.28 -19.48
N LYS A 140 -5.88 -8.36 -20.10
CA LYS A 140 -5.84 -9.71 -19.50
C LYS A 140 -4.52 -10.39 -19.77
N GLY A 141 -4.06 -11.14 -18.77
CA GLY A 141 -2.93 -12.05 -18.86
C GLY A 141 -3.07 -13.18 -17.84
N THR A 142 -1.98 -13.92 -17.62
CA THR A 142 -2.01 -15.07 -16.72
C THR A 142 -2.28 -14.63 -15.29
N ASP A 143 -3.44 -15.02 -14.74
CA ASP A 143 -3.91 -14.67 -13.39
C ASP A 143 -3.92 -13.17 -13.09
N ALA A 144 -4.01 -12.31 -14.11
CA ALA A 144 -4.04 -10.86 -13.95
C ALA A 144 -5.02 -10.20 -14.94
N GLU A 145 -5.74 -9.19 -14.47
CA GLU A 145 -6.68 -8.41 -15.29
C GLU A 145 -6.72 -6.94 -14.86
N LEU A 146 -7.01 -6.06 -15.83
CA LEU A 146 -7.40 -4.66 -15.62
C LEU A 146 -8.91 -4.64 -15.36
N ASP A 147 -9.31 -4.55 -14.09
CA ASP A 147 -10.72 -4.59 -13.67
C ASP A 147 -11.47 -3.32 -14.08
N VAL A 148 -10.80 -2.17 -13.95
CA VAL A 148 -11.34 -0.86 -14.27
C VAL A 148 -10.29 -0.09 -15.05
N ASP A 149 -10.73 0.41 -16.20
CA ASP A 149 -9.99 1.23 -17.14
C ASP A 149 -10.74 2.55 -17.29
N ASP A 150 -10.16 3.63 -16.75
CA ASP A 150 -10.79 4.95 -16.67
C ASP A 150 -10.04 5.91 -17.59
N THR A 151 -10.64 6.18 -18.74
CA THR A 151 -10.03 6.98 -19.82
C THR A 151 -10.60 8.40 -19.92
N ASP A 152 -11.56 8.74 -19.07
CA ASP A 152 -12.34 9.98 -19.15
C ASP A 152 -12.60 10.68 -17.79
N SER A 153 -12.00 10.23 -16.69
CA SER A 153 -12.22 10.78 -15.34
C SER A 153 -10.93 10.83 -14.49
N TYR A 154 -11.04 10.65 -13.17
CA TYR A 154 -9.97 10.78 -12.16
C TYR A 154 -9.48 9.42 -11.62
N GLY A 155 -9.74 8.35 -12.38
CA GLY A 155 -9.67 6.98 -11.90
C GLY A 155 -10.92 6.53 -11.14
N PRO A 156 -10.93 5.30 -10.59
CA PRO A 156 -9.76 4.45 -10.44
C PRO A 156 -9.39 3.73 -11.74
N GLU A 157 -8.10 3.54 -11.96
CA GLU A 157 -7.65 2.37 -12.70
C GLU A 157 -7.29 1.26 -11.72
N THR A 158 -7.68 0.03 -12.01
CA THR A 158 -7.44 -1.08 -11.09
C THR A 158 -6.98 -2.33 -11.80
N ILE A 159 -5.86 -2.89 -11.32
CA ILE A 159 -5.35 -4.19 -11.73
C ILE A 159 -5.51 -5.18 -10.56
N THR A 160 -6.13 -6.32 -10.83
CA THR A 160 -6.13 -7.47 -9.92
C THR A 160 -5.22 -8.57 -10.46
N LEU A 161 -4.21 -8.94 -9.67
CA LEU A 161 -3.50 -10.21 -9.78
C LEU A 161 -4.21 -11.22 -8.88
N GLN A 162 -4.84 -12.22 -9.48
CA GLN A 162 -5.58 -13.28 -8.77
C GLN A 162 -4.65 -14.21 -7.99
N LYS A 163 -3.47 -14.53 -8.55
CA LYS A 163 -2.46 -15.35 -7.89
C LYS A 163 -1.06 -14.98 -8.36
N LYS A 164 -0.16 -14.68 -7.41
CA LYS A 164 1.28 -14.61 -7.66
C LYS A 164 1.84 -16.00 -7.99
N HIS A 165 2.64 -16.09 -9.05
CA HIS A 165 3.39 -17.30 -9.37
C HIS A 165 4.75 -17.31 -8.66
N TYR A 166 5.13 -18.47 -8.13
CA TYR A 166 6.38 -18.61 -7.39
C TYR A 166 7.57 -18.45 -8.33
N GLY A 167 8.58 -17.67 -7.91
CA GLY A 167 9.77 -17.41 -8.70
C GLY A 167 9.61 -16.31 -9.75
N GLU A 168 8.39 -15.85 -10.04
CA GLU A 168 8.15 -14.73 -10.94
C GLU A 168 8.17 -13.40 -10.21
N SER A 169 8.79 -12.41 -10.84
CA SER A 169 8.82 -11.03 -10.36
C SER A 169 7.82 -10.18 -11.14
N TYR A 170 7.26 -9.19 -10.45
CA TYR A 170 6.21 -8.31 -10.97
C TYR A 170 6.65 -6.87 -10.74
N VAL A 171 6.44 -6.00 -11.71
CA VAL A 171 6.72 -4.56 -11.62
C VAL A 171 5.44 -3.81 -11.92
N TYR A 172 5.07 -2.88 -11.03
CA TYR A 172 3.97 -1.97 -11.28
C TYR A 172 4.50 -0.57 -11.60
N ALA A 173 4.01 0.00 -12.69
CA ALA A 173 4.36 1.33 -13.15
C ALA A 173 3.11 2.09 -13.59
N VAL A 174 3.20 3.43 -13.55
CA VAL A 174 2.17 4.34 -14.03
C VAL A 174 2.76 5.19 -15.15
N HIS A 175 2.12 5.22 -16.31
CA HIS A 175 2.54 5.98 -17.47
C HIS A 175 1.56 7.12 -17.77
N ASP A 176 2.06 8.33 -17.99
CA ASP A 176 1.25 9.48 -18.38
C ASP A 176 0.94 9.40 -19.88
N TYR A 177 -0.14 8.69 -20.22
CA TYR A 177 -0.58 8.48 -21.59
C TYR A 177 -0.83 9.82 -22.31
N THR A 178 -1.49 10.75 -21.61
CA THR A 178 -1.77 12.09 -22.13
C THR A 178 -0.49 12.81 -22.61
N ASN A 179 0.64 12.56 -21.95
CA ASN A 179 1.93 13.20 -22.21
C ASN A 179 2.99 12.18 -22.68
N ALA A 180 2.60 11.08 -23.32
CA ALA A 180 3.50 9.98 -23.69
C ALA A 180 4.71 10.41 -24.55
N ASN A 181 4.55 11.45 -25.37
CA ASN A 181 5.62 11.98 -26.22
C ASN A 181 6.45 13.11 -25.57
N ASN A 182 6.21 13.42 -24.29
CA ASN A 182 6.90 14.49 -23.57
C ASN A 182 7.64 13.94 -22.32
N PRO A 183 8.86 13.38 -22.50
CA PRO A 183 9.66 12.84 -21.39
C PRO A 183 10.09 13.93 -20.38
N GLY A 184 9.98 15.20 -20.75
CA GLY A 184 10.23 16.35 -19.88
C GLY A 184 9.00 16.86 -19.13
N SER A 185 7.85 16.21 -19.26
CA SER A 185 6.61 16.64 -18.62
C SER A 185 6.71 16.59 -17.10
N ARG A 186 5.96 17.47 -16.43
CA ARG A 186 5.75 17.44 -14.98
C ARG A 186 4.31 17.06 -14.61
N GLN A 187 3.47 16.74 -15.59
CA GLN A 187 2.05 16.50 -15.35
C GLN A 187 1.83 15.29 -14.45
N LEU A 188 2.50 14.16 -14.71
CA LEU A 188 2.51 13.03 -13.78
C LEU A 188 2.90 13.41 -12.35
N SER A 189 3.93 14.24 -12.16
CA SER A 189 4.36 14.70 -10.82
C SER A 189 3.35 15.63 -10.14
N ASN A 190 2.57 16.36 -10.92
CA ASN A 190 1.52 17.26 -10.44
C ASN A 190 0.14 16.58 -10.30
N SER A 191 0.04 15.31 -10.68
CA SER A 191 -1.23 14.60 -10.80
C SER A 191 -1.91 14.28 -9.48
N GLN A 192 -1.20 14.35 -8.35
CA GLN A 192 -1.68 13.81 -7.08
C GLN A 192 -1.96 12.29 -7.15
N ALA A 193 -1.41 11.61 -8.16
CA ALA A 193 -1.56 10.17 -8.32
C ALA A 193 -1.17 9.42 -7.04
N THR A 194 -2.05 8.53 -6.64
CA THR A 194 -1.89 7.68 -5.46
C THR A 194 -2.18 6.25 -5.85
N VAL A 195 -1.25 5.36 -5.49
CA VAL A 195 -1.35 3.91 -5.75
C VAL A 195 -1.59 3.20 -4.43
N PHE A 196 -2.72 2.51 -4.34
CA PHE A 196 -3.11 1.70 -3.21
C PHE A 196 -2.92 0.22 -3.53
N VAL A 197 -2.25 -0.49 -2.63
CA VAL A 197 -1.96 -1.91 -2.82
C VAL A 197 -2.64 -2.71 -1.71
N TYR A 198 -3.55 -3.60 -2.10
CA TYR A 198 -4.35 -4.43 -1.20
C TYR A 198 -3.94 -5.89 -1.27
N MET A 199 -3.92 -6.54 -0.11
CA MET A 199 -3.83 -7.99 0.02
C MET A 199 -4.76 -8.46 1.14
N GLY A 200 -5.52 -9.53 0.88
CA GLY A 200 -6.58 -9.97 1.78
C GLY A 200 -7.60 -8.85 2.03
N GLN A 201 -7.70 -8.40 3.27
CA GLN A 201 -8.60 -7.32 3.69
C GLN A 201 -7.87 -6.01 4.01
N SER A 202 -6.56 -5.94 3.79
CA SER A 202 -5.72 -4.84 4.25
C SER A 202 -5.08 -4.07 3.09
N LEU A 203 -5.07 -2.75 3.26
CA LEU A 203 -4.19 -1.84 2.53
C LEU A 203 -2.75 -2.00 3.07
N VAL A 204 -1.88 -2.65 2.31
CA VAL A 204 -0.51 -3.00 2.74
C VAL A 204 0.54 -1.96 2.35
N ARG A 205 0.28 -1.20 1.28
CA ARG A 205 1.12 -0.10 0.79
C ARG A 205 0.28 1.01 0.19
N THR A 206 0.74 2.24 0.36
CA THR A 206 0.23 3.43 -0.33
C THR A 206 1.43 4.19 -0.84
N TYR A 207 1.47 4.43 -2.15
CA TYR A 207 2.50 5.22 -2.80
C TYR A 207 1.89 6.52 -3.27
N TYR A 208 2.51 7.64 -2.90
CA TYR A 208 2.16 8.96 -3.40
C TYR A 208 3.15 9.33 -4.48
N VAL A 209 2.65 9.87 -5.60
CA VAL A 209 3.50 10.28 -6.70
C VAL A 209 4.55 11.29 -6.22
N PRO A 210 5.85 11.07 -6.52
CA PRO A 210 6.90 12.04 -6.25
C PRO A 210 6.62 13.41 -6.88
N VAL A 211 6.64 14.47 -6.06
CA VAL A 211 6.45 15.86 -6.49
C VAL A 211 7.76 16.50 -6.97
N ASN A 212 7.64 17.59 -7.75
CA ASN A 212 8.79 18.33 -8.32
C ASN A 212 9.72 17.46 -9.17
N ARG A 213 9.16 16.48 -9.89
CA ARG A 213 9.88 15.61 -10.82
C ARG A 213 9.52 15.93 -12.26
N SER A 214 10.45 15.64 -13.16
CA SER A 214 10.24 15.60 -14.60
C SER A 214 10.26 14.14 -15.04
N GLY A 215 9.37 13.76 -15.94
CA GLY A 215 9.20 12.39 -16.41
C GLY A 215 7.73 12.06 -16.59
N ASN A 216 7.46 11.12 -17.48
CA ASN A 216 6.13 10.63 -17.83
C ASN A 216 5.96 9.13 -17.51
N LEU A 217 6.96 8.48 -16.90
CA LEU A 217 6.86 7.12 -16.36
C LEU A 217 7.26 7.12 -14.89
N TRP A 218 6.36 6.61 -14.04
CA TRP A 218 6.58 6.41 -12.62
C TRP A 218 6.64 4.92 -12.31
N THR A 219 7.84 4.42 -12.00
CA THR A 219 8.02 3.05 -11.55
C THR A 219 7.80 2.99 -10.05
N VAL A 220 6.72 2.32 -9.62
CA VAL A 220 6.20 2.46 -8.26
C VAL A 220 6.84 1.44 -7.32
N PHE A 221 6.68 0.16 -7.62
CA PHE A 221 7.21 -0.93 -6.81
C PHE A 221 7.47 -2.16 -7.67
N ARG A 222 8.21 -3.10 -7.11
CA ARG A 222 8.24 -4.47 -7.60
C ARG A 222 7.95 -5.48 -6.50
N MET A 223 7.43 -6.63 -6.88
CA MET A 223 7.31 -7.81 -6.06
C MET A 223 8.25 -8.88 -6.61
N THR A 224 9.20 -9.36 -5.80
CA THR A 224 10.23 -10.32 -6.23
C THR A 224 9.67 -11.73 -6.41
N GLY A 225 10.49 -12.66 -6.92
CA GLY A 225 10.15 -14.08 -7.08
C GLY A 225 9.67 -14.73 -5.78
N ASN A 226 10.25 -14.31 -4.65
CA ASN A 226 9.89 -14.77 -3.31
C ASN A 226 8.73 -13.99 -2.66
N GLY A 227 8.18 -12.99 -3.35
CA GLY A 227 7.05 -12.18 -2.91
C GLY A 227 7.41 -11.04 -1.95
N ASP A 228 8.67 -10.61 -1.92
CA ASP A 228 9.07 -9.39 -1.21
C ASP A 228 8.65 -8.15 -2.00
N PHE A 229 8.03 -7.18 -1.32
CA PHE A 229 7.74 -5.86 -1.89
C PHE A 229 8.95 -4.95 -1.74
N GLN A 230 9.40 -4.39 -2.86
CA GLN A 230 10.48 -3.42 -2.92
C GLN A 230 9.96 -2.10 -3.48
N ASP A 231 10.11 -1.06 -2.68
CA ASP A 231 9.65 0.28 -2.99
C ASP A 231 10.66 0.92 -3.96
N ILE A 232 10.24 1.24 -5.19
CA ILE A 232 11.11 1.83 -6.21
C ILE A 232 10.90 3.34 -6.24
N ASN A 233 9.65 3.75 -6.48
CA ASN A 233 9.17 5.12 -6.44
C ASN A 233 10.04 6.14 -7.21
N THR A 234 10.43 5.81 -8.45
CA THR A 234 11.31 6.64 -9.30
C THR A 234 10.62 7.11 -10.57
N PHE A 235 11.12 8.21 -11.12
CA PHE A 235 10.66 8.79 -12.38
C PHE A 235 11.68 8.54 -13.49
N SER A 236 11.18 8.27 -14.69
CA SER A 236 11.93 8.36 -15.93
C SER A 236 11.12 9.14 -16.98
N GLY A 237 11.84 9.75 -17.92
CA GLY A 237 11.25 10.34 -19.12
C GLY A 237 11.45 9.38 -20.27
N VAL A 238 10.36 8.94 -20.89
CA VAL A 238 10.35 7.98 -21.99
C VAL A 238 9.61 8.56 -23.19
N THR A 239 9.93 8.06 -24.39
CA THR A 239 9.25 8.41 -25.66
C THR A 239 8.63 7.17 -26.31
N VAL A 240 8.27 6.19 -25.48
CA VAL A 240 7.77 4.90 -25.95
C VAL A 240 6.25 4.88 -25.91
N GLU A 241 5.63 4.17 -26.85
CA GLU A 241 4.21 3.84 -26.78
C GLU A 241 3.90 2.94 -25.56
N ALA A 242 2.66 2.93 -25.08
CA ALA A 242 2.25 2.17 -23.89
C ALA A 242 2.65 0.68 -23.95
N LYS A 243 2.50 0.02 -25.11
CA LYS A 243 2.94 -1.37 -25.33
C LYS A 243 4.42 -1.63 -25.07
N ASN A 244 5.26 -0.60 -25.20
CA ASN A 244 6.70 -0.66 -25.07
C ASN A 244 7.20 -0.21 -23.69
N VAL A 245 6.33 0.26 -22.78
CA VAL A 245 6.68 0.60 -21.39
C VAL A 245 7.35 -0.58 -20.68
N LEU A 246 6.97 -1.81 -21.02
CA LEU A 246 7.60 -3.02 -20.48
C LEU A 246 9.12 -3.04 -20.69
N ASN A 247 9.62 -2.51 -21.81
CA ASN A 247 11.05 -2.53 -22.13
C ASN A 247 11.84 -1.66 -21.15
N GLU A 248 11.26 -0.54 -20.72
CA GLU A 248 11.86 0.45 -19.83
C GLU A 248 12.04 -0.08 -18.40
N VAL A 249 11.16 -0.99 -17.99
CA VAL A 249 11.14 -1.53 -16.62
C VAL A 249 11.50 -3.01 -16.51
N SER A 250 11.61 -3.73 -17.63
CA SER A 250 11.96 -5.16 -17.66
C SER A 250 13.24 -5.54 -16.92
N PRO A 251 14.31 -4.70 -16.82
CA PRO A 251 15.47 -5.07 -15.99
C PRO A 251 15.10 -5.32 -14.53
N LEU A 252 14.05 -4.68 -14.00
CA LEU A 252 13.59 -4.84 -12.63
C LEU A 252 12.90 -6.19 -12.37
N LEU A 253 12.62 -6.98 -13.42
CA LEU A 253 12.17 -8.36 -13.29
C LEU A 253 13.30 -9.31 -12.84
N ASP A 254 14.57 -8.91 -12.95
CA ASP A 254 15.68 -9.63 -12.34
C ASP A 254 15.84 -9.20 -10.87
N ASP A 255 15.56 -10.12 -9.95
CA ASP A 255 15.70 -9.92 -8.50
C ASP A 255 17.12 -9.51 -8.08
N LYS A 256 18.14 -9.73 -8.93
CA LYS A 256 19.52 -9.29 -8.68
C LYS A 256 19.73 -7.79 -8.90
N VAL A 257 18.86 -7.12 -9.65
CA VAL A 257 18.92 -5.66 -9.80
C VAL A 257 18.61 -5.04 -8.45
N ALA A 258 19.55 -4.28 -7.88
CA ALA A 258 19.35 -3.69 -6.56
C ALA A 258 18.35 -2.53 -6.62
N VAL A 259 17.45 -2.49 -5.63
CA VAL A 259 16.58 -1.35 -5.36
C VAL A 259 17.13 -0.65 -4.12
N ALA A 260 17.28 0.67 -4.19
CA ALA A 260 17.87 1.44 -3.10
C ALA A 260 16.97 1.43 -1.86
N GLU A 261 17.54 1.05 -0.72
CA GLU A 261 16.83 1.15 0.56
C GLU A 261 16.88 2.59 1.09
N VAL A 262 15.79 3.01 1.74
CA VAL A 262 15.75 4.30 2.43
C VAL A 262 16.56 4.19 3.71
N ALA A 263 17.56 5.06 3.87
CA ALA A 263 18.36 5.11 5.09
C ALA A 263 17.48 5.51 6.29
N VAL A 264 17.51 4.68 7.35
CA VAL A 264 16.74 4.91 8.58
C VAL A 264 17.66 5.48 9.67
N SER A 265 17.26 6.58 10.30
CA SER A 265 18.03 7.22 11.37
C SER A 265 18.18 6.32 12.59
N SER A 266 19.25 6.49 13.37
CA SER A 266 19.48 5.71 14.59
C SER A 266 18.33 5.86 15.60
N THR A 267 17.77 7.05 15.73
CA THR A 267 16.59 7.31 16.56
C THR A 267 15.37 6.51 16.09
N ALA A 268 15.07 6.53 14.78
CA ALA A 268 13.95 5.74 14.24
C ALA A 268 14.16 4.23 14.42
N GLN A 269 15.40 3.74 14.33
CA GLN A 269 15.73 2.34 14.63
C GLN A 269 15.46 1.99 16.11
N ILE A 270 15.78 2.89 17.04
CA ILE A 270 15.53 2.70 18.49
C ILE A 270 14.03 2.71 18.77
N ASP A 271 13.30 3.68 18.22
CA ASP A 271 11.86 3.82 18.43
C ASP A 271 11.09 2.63 17.84
N ALA A 272 11.50 2.14 16.66
CA ALA A 272 10.94 0.93 16.06
C ALA A 272 11.12 -0.30 16.96
N LYS A 273 12.29 -0.47 17.58
CA LYS A 273 12.54 -1.55 18.54
C LYS A 273 11.65 -1.44 19.77
N ALA A 274 11.49 -0.23 20.31
CA ALA A 274 10.61 0.01 21.46
C ALA A 274 9.14 -0.30 21.15
N LEU A 275 8.66 0.08 19.96
CA LEU A 275 7.32 -0.26 19.48
C LEU A 275 7.14 -1.77 19.30
N ASN A 276 8.13 -2.47 18.73
CA ASN A 276 8.07 -3.93 18.62
C ASN A 276 7.94 -4.61 19.98
N VAL A 277 8.67 -4.15 21.01
CA VAL A 277 8.53 -4.70 22.38
C VAL A 277 7.12 -4.47 22.93
N LYS A 278 6.51 -3.30 22.69
CA LYS A 278 5.10 -3.05 23.06
C LYS A 278 4.15 -3.97 22.32
N GLY A 279 4.38 -4.21 21.02
CA GLY A 279 3.62 -5.14 20.21
C GLY A 279 3.69 -6.57 20.74
N GLU A 280 4.88 -7.05 21.11
CA GLU A 280 5.08 -8.38 21.71
C GLU A 280 4.33 -8.52 23.05
N ALA A 281 4.37 -7.49 23.90
CA ALA A 281 3.62 -7.48 25.15
C ALA A 281 2.10 -7.55 24.92
N ALA A 282 1.58 -6.77 23.97
CA ALA A 282 0.17 -6.80 23.57
C ALA A 282 -0.23 -8.17 22.98
N TYR A 283 0.62 -8.77 22.15
CA TYR A 283 0.39 -10.08 21.56
C TYR A 283 0.30 -11.17 22.63
N LYS A 284 1.22 -11.16 23.62
CA LYS A 284 1.20 -12.08 24.77
C LYS A 284 -0.04 -11.90 25.65
N ALA A 285 -0.54 -10.67 25.77
CA ALA A 285 -1.79 -10.36 26.47
C ALA A 285 -3.05 -10.76 25.68
N GLY A 286 -2.91 -11.22 24.43
CA GLY A 286 -4.06 -11.55 23.57
C GLY A 286 -4.69 -10.35 22.86
N ASN A 287 -4.15 -9.14 23.04
CA ASN A 287 -4.64 -7.92 22.42
C ASN A 287 -4.11 -7.79 20.99
N LEU A 288 -4.63 -8.61 20.07
CA LEU A 288 -4.09 -8.78 18.71
C LEU A 288 -4.13 -7.49 17.88
N GLU A 289 -5.23 -6.75 17.90
CA GLU A 289 -5.36 -5.49 17.16
C GLU A 289 -4.31 -4.47 17.59
N GLN A 290 -4.10 -4.33 18.90
CA GLN A 290 -3.10 -3.43 19.46
C GLN A 290 -1.68 -3.89 19.12
N ALA A 291 -1.43 -5.20 19.12
CA ALA A 291 -0.14 -5.77 18.71
C ALA A 291 0.17 -5.45 17.25
N ILE A 292 -0.79 -5.71 16.35
CA ILE A 292 -0.72 -5.38 14.92
C ILE A 292 -0.42 -3.88 14.75
N ALA A 293 -1.14 -3.01 15.46
CA ALA A 293 -0.92 -1.57 15.39
C ALA A 293 0.52 -1.17 15.78
N PHE A 294 1.06 -1.71 16.87
CA PHE A 294 2.44 -1.42 17.28
C PHE A 294 3.48 -1.97 16.30
N PHE A 295 3.30 -3.17 15.77
CA PHE A 295 4.23 -3.71 14.77
C PHE A 295 4.20 -2.91 13.47
N ARG A 296 3.02 -2.46 13.02
CA ARG A 296 2.89 -1.55 11.87
C ARG A 296 3.62 -0.23 12.11
N GLN A 297 3.41 0.40 13.26
CA GLN A 297 4.14 1.63 13.61
C GLN A 297 5.66 1.41 13.65
N ALA A 298 6.13 0.26 14.14
CA ALA A 298 7.56 -0.07 14.12
C ALA A 298 8.11 -0.16 12.69
N ILE A 299 7.34 -0.76 11.77
CA ILE A 299 7.67 -0.88 10.36
C ILE A 299 7.64 0.47 9.65
N ASP A 300 6.70 1.35 10.01
CA ASP A 300 6.61 2.70 9.45
C ASP A 300 7.84 3.55 9.84
N LEU A 301 8.42 3.33 11.03
CA LEU A 301 9.68 3.96 11.44
C LEU A 301 10.92 3.32 10.84
N ASN A 302 10.92 1.99 10.69
CA ASN A 302 12.03 1.23 10.15
C ASN A 302 11.52 0.08 9.27
N ASN A 303 11.40 0.35 7.97
CA ASN A 303 10.91 -0.62 6.99
C ASN A 303 11.88 -1.80 6.76
N GLY A 304 13.12 -1.72 7.27
CA GLY A 304 14.11 -2.79 7.28
C GLY A 304 14.10 -3.64 8.56
N PHE A 305 13.15 -3.43 9.48
CA PHE A 305 13.12 -4.15 10.76
C PHE A 305 12.48 -5.54 10.65
N GLY A 306 13.24 -6.54 10.19
CA GLY A 306 12.74 -7.89 9.93
C GLY A 306 12.02 -8.59 11.10
N GLN A 307 12.42 -8.34 12.36
CA GLN A 307 11.74 -8.92 13.53
C GLN A 307 10.30 -8.41 13.68
N ALA A 308 10.05 -7.13 13.41
CA ALA A 308 8.70 -6.57 13.47
C ALA A 308 7.78 -7.21 12.42
N TYR A 309 8.30 -7.51 11.23
CA TYR A 309 7.56 -8.25 10.20
C TYR A 309 7.27 -9.70 10.62
N SER A 310 8.23 -10.40 11.21
CA SER A 310 7.99 -11.77 11.71
C SER A 310 6.90 -11.80 12.79
N ASN A 311 6.97 -10.86 13.75
CA ASN A 311 5.97 -10.71 14.79
C ASN A 311 4.59 -10.30 14.24
N LEU A 312 4.57 -9.42 13.24
CA LEU A 312 3.34 -9.02 12.54
C LEU A 312 2.70 -10.22 11.83
N GLY A 313 3.49 -11.07 11.19
CA GLY A 313 3.01 -12.30 10.55
C GLY A 313 2.30 -13.24 11.54
N LEU A 314 2.87 -13.44 12.72
CA LEU A 314 2.25 -14.23 13.79
C LEU A 314 0.96 -13.58 14.32
N ALA A 315 0.96 -12.27 14.51
CA ALA A 315 -0.19 -11.53 14.97
C ALA A 315 -1.36 -11.60 13.96
N TYR A 316 -1.07 -11.43 12.68
CA TYR A 316 -2.05 -11.58 11.61
C TYR A 316 -2.59 -12.99 11.50
N GLN A 317 -1.73 -14.02 11.55
CA GLN A 317 -2.17 -15.41 11.51
C GLN A 317 -3.12 -15.72 12.67
N LYS A 318 -2.79 -15.28 13.88
CA LYS A 318 -3.64 -15.48 15.07
C LYS A 318 -4.95 -14.70 15.00
N ALA A 319 -4.98 -13.58 14.27
CA ALA A 319 -6.18 -12.80 14.00
C ALA A 319 -7.02 -13.34 12.83
N GLY A 320 -6.54 -14.36 12.10
CA GLY A 320 -7.20 -14.91 10.91
C GLY A 320 -6.90 -14.17 9.60
N ASN A 321 -6.02 -13.18 9.62
CA ASN A 321 -5.63 -12.37 8.45
C ASN A 321 -4.50 -13.09 7.68
N THR A 322 -4.85 -14.17 6.99
CA THR A 322 -3.89 -15.14 6.44
C THR A 322 -3.05 -14.58 5.27
N ALA A 323 -3.64 -13.82 4.35
CA ALA A 323 -2.92 -13.19 3.25
C ALA A 323 -1.89 -12.16 3.76
N GLU A 324 -2.29 -11.34 4.73
CA GLU A 324 -1.41 -10.36 5.38
C GLU A 324 -0.29 -11.02 6.16
N ALA A 325 -0.56 -12.17 6.78
CA ALA A 325 0.45 -12.96 7.46
C ALA A 325 1.51 -13.49 6.46
N ILE A 326 1.10 -13.96 5.28
CA ILE A 326 2.03 -14.39 4.22
C ILE A 326 2.90 -13.22 3.78
N TRP A 327 2.30 -12.05 3.50
CA TRP A 327 3.04 -10.85 3.13
C TRP A 327 4.10 -10.46 4.18
N ALA A 328 3.71 -10.43 5.46
CA ALA A 328 4.63 -10.06 6.53
C ALA A 328 5.78 -11.08 6.69
N ASN A 329 5.49 -12.39 6.58
CA ASN A 329 6.52 -13.41 6.63
C ASN A 329 7.47 -13.35 5.42
N ARG A 330 6.98 -13.06 4.20
CA ARG A 330 7.83 -12.86 3.02
C ARG A 330 8.81 -11.71 3.22
N LYS A 331 8.34 -10.60 3.80
CA LYS A 331 9.21 -9.48 4.12
C LYS A 331 10.24 -9.83 5.21
N ALA A 332 9.86 -10.62 6.21
CA ALA A 332 10.77 -11.12 7.22
C ALA A 332 11.87 -12.05 6.63
N VAL A 333 11.52 -12.89 5.65
CA VAL A 333 12.48 -13.72 4.90
C VAL A 333 13.50 -12.85 4.16
N ALA A 334 13.03 -11.81 3.46
CA ALA A 334 13.87 -10.91 2.68
C ALA A 334 14.85 -10.11 3.55
N LEU A 335 14.38 -9.63 4.70
CA LEU A 335 15.17 -8.83 5.65
C LEU A 335 16.06 -9.66 6.60
N ALA A 336 15.97 -10.99 6.55
CA ALA A 336 16.74 -11.85 7.44
C ALA A 336 18.25 -11.72 7.17
N ALA A 337 19.00 -11.26 8.17
CA ALA A 337 20.44 -11.03 8.08
C ALA A 337 21.16 -11.41 9.39
N GLY A 338 22.49 -11.54 9.32
CA GLY A 338 23.34 -11.88 10.47
C GLY A 338 23.17 -13.32 10.98
N ASN A 339 23.61 -13.57 12.21
CA ASN A 339 23.69 -14.92 12.79
C ASN A 339 22.33 -15.62 12.96
N SER A 340 21.24 -14.86 13.04
CA SER A 340 19.87 -15.40 13.18
C SER A 340 19.16 -15.58 11.83
N ALA A 341 19.76 -15.19 10.70
CA ALA A 341 19.09 -15.16 9.40
C ALA A 341 18.40 -16.49 9.05
N ASN A 342 19.12 -17.60 9.14
CA ASN A 342 18.59 -18.93 8.84
C ASN A 342 17.42 -19.33 9.77
N THR A 343 17.45 -18.90 11.03
CA THR A 343 16.36 -19.18 11.97
C THR A 343 15.12 -18.33 11.65
N VAL A 344 15.30 -17.06 11.28
CA VAL A 344 14.19 -16.19 10.85
C VAL A 344 13.57 -16.70 9.56
N ARG A 345 14.37 -17.08 8.56
CA ARG A 345 13.86 -17.64 7.30
C ARG A 345 13.15 -18.97 7.52
N ALA A 346 13.73 -19.89 8.29
CA ALA A 346 13.12 -21.18 8.57
C ALA A 346 11.75 -21.04 9.26
N SER A 347 11.66 -20.20 10.29
CA SER A 347 10.39 -19.97 11.01
C SER A 347 9.36 -19.27 10.13
N SER A 348 9.76 -18.28 9.33
CA SER A 348 8.85 -17.55 8.44
C SER A 348 8.32 -18.45 7.31
N TYR A 349 9.17 -19.29 6.70
CA TYR A 349 8.74 -20.27 5.72
C TYR A 349 7.81 -21.33 6.33
N TYR A 350 8.10 -21.80 7.54
CA TYR A 350 7.20 -22.70 8.26
C TYR A 350 5.81 -22.07 8.51
N ASN A 351 5.76 -20.80 8.91
CA ASN A 351 4.50 -20.09 9.12
C ASN A 351 3.70 -19.96 7.80
N ILE A 352 4.36 -19.60 6.70
CA ILE A 352 3.74 -19.56 5.37
C ILE A 352 3.21 -20.94 4.97
N ALA A 353 4.00 -21.99 5.16
CA ALA A 353 3.60 -23.36 4.84
C ALA A 353 2.36 -23.80 5.62
N ARG A 354 2.28 -23.46 6.91
CA ARG A 354 1.10 -23.72 7.75
C ARG A 354 -0.15 -23.02 7.22
N ILE A 355 -0.04 -21.77 6.78
CA ILE A 355 -1.17 -21.01 6.21
C ILE A 355 -1.67 -21.69 4.94
N TYR A 356 -0.77 -22.08 4.03
CA TYR A 356 -1.14 -22.81 2.82
C TYR A 356 -1.74 -24.18 3.12
N GLU A 357 -1.18 -24.91 4.08
CA GLU A 357 -1.70 -26.22 4.49
C GLU A 357 -3.13 -26.10 5.04
N ASP A 358 -3.39 -25.10 5.89
CA ASP A 358 -4.71 -24.85 6.46
C ASP A 358 -5.72 -24.41 5.38
N ALA A 359 -5.25 -23.79 4.29
CA ALA A 359 -6.04 -23.47 3.11
C ALA A 359 -6.17 -24.62 2.08
N GLY A 360 -5.57 -25.79 2.35
CA GLY A 360 -5.58 -26.94 1.43
C GLY A 360 -4.69 -26.78 0.19
N GLN A 361 -3.85 -25.74 0.14
CA GLN A 361 -2.90 -25.50 -0.95
C GLN A 361 -1.62 -26.32 -0.72
N PHE A 362 -1.75 -27.65 -0.77
CA PHE A 362 -0.70 -28.58 -0.33
C PHE A 362 0.61 -28.48 -1.11
N SER A 363 0.57 -28.18 -2.41
CA SER A 363 1.78 -27.98 -3.22
C SER A 363 2.58 -26.74 -2.77
N ASP A 364 1.89 -25.64 -2.49
CA ASP A 364 2.51 -24.41 -1.98
C ASP A 364 3.01 -24.62 -0.54
N ALA A 365 2.24 -25.34 0.30
CA ALA A 365 2.65 -25.71 1.65
C ALA A 365 3.93 -26.57 1.65
N GLN A 366 3.98 -27.61 0.82
CA GLN A 366 5.15 -28.49 0.69
C GLN A 366 6.39 -27.69 0.33
N ARG A 367 6.31 -26.83 -0.70
CA ARG A 367 7.42 -25.97 -1.13
C ARG A 367 7.96 -25.16 0.04
N HIS A 368 7.08 -24.53 0.82
CA HIS A 368 7.51 -23.71 1.94
C HIS A 368 8.06 -24.52 3.13
N TYR A 369 7.61 -25.75 3.36
CA TYR A 369 8.27 -26.62 4.33
C TYR A 369 9.66 -27.06 3.88
N GLU A 370 9.84 -27.34 2.58
CA GLU A 370 11.15 -27.65 2.00
C GLU A 370 12.10 -26.45 2.14
N LEU A 371 11.64 -25.24 1.79
CA LEU A 371 12.38 -23.99 2.02
C LEU A 371 12.73 -23.79 3.51
N ALA A 372 11.81 -24.08 4.44
CA ALA A 372 12.09 -23.98 5.87
C ALA A 372 13.22 -24.93 6.30
N LYS A 373 13.19 -26.17 5.81
CA LYS A 373 14.19 -27.22 6.08
C LYS A 373 15.56 -26.88 5.50
N GLU A 374 15.62 -26.32 4.30
CA GLU A 374 16.86 -25.86 3.67
C GLU A 374 17.58 -24.81 4.52
N GLN A 375 16.82 -23.92 5.16
CA GLN A 375 17.40 -22.90 6.04
C GLN A 375 17.88 -23.49 7.36
N LYS A 376 17.11 -24.40 7.96
CA LYS A 376 17.45 -25.04 9.24
C LYS A 376 16.71 -26.37 9.41
N ALA A 377 17.43 -27.48 9.37
CA ALA A 377 16.82 -28.81 9.54
C ALA A 377 16.07 -28.95 10.88
N ASN A 378 14.84 -29.49 10.81
CA ASN A 378 14.00 -29.80 11.96
C ASN A 378 13.06 -30.96 11.61
N PRO A 379 12.98 -32.04 12.41
CA PRO A 379 12.08 -33.17 12.15
C PRO A 379 10.61 -32.79 11.98
N VAL A 380 10.16 -31.67 12.57
CA VAL A 380 8.80 -31.15 12.39
C VAL A 380 8.50 -30.88 10.92
N TYR A 381 9.49 -30.41 10.15
CA TYR A 381 9.33 -30.12 8.73
C TYR A 381 9.22 -31.42 7.92
N ASP A 382 9.99 -32.45 8.27
CA ASP A 382 9.91 -33.75 7.60
C ASP A 382 8.52 -34.37 7.74
N THR A 383 7.99 -34.40 8.97
CA THR A 383 6.63 -34.87 9.23
C THR A 383 5.57 -34.03 8.51
N ALA A 384 5.77 -32.71 8.41
CA ALA A 384 4.86 -31.83 7.69
C ALA A 384 4.89 -32.08 6.17
N ILE A 385 6.09 -32.25 5.59
CA ILE A 385 6.30 -32.56 4.17
C ILE A 385 5.64 -33.89 3.82
N GLU A 386 5.86 -34.95 4.60
CA GLU A 386 5.18 -36.24 4.38
C GLU A 386 3.65 -36.11 4.48
N ARG A 387 3.17 -35.34 5.46
CA ARG A 387 1.73 -35.14 5.65
C ARG A 387 1.08 -34.46 4.44
N VAL A 388 1.67 -33.41 3.89
CA VAL A 388 1.11 -32.70 2.73
C VAL A 388 1.34 -33.42 1.40
N LYS A 389 2.40 -34.23 1.27
CA LYS A 389 2.64 -35.06 0.07
C LYS A 389 1.58 -36.15 -0.14
N ASN A 390 0.95 -36.60 0.95
CA ASN A 390 -0.05 -37.66 0.95
C ASN A 390 -1.50 -37.13 0.84
N ARG A 391 -1.67 -35.84 0.51
CA ARG A 391 -2.96 -35.17 0.32
C ARG A 391 -3.09 -34.71 -1.11
#